data_AF-A0A0D3J1B3-F1
#
_entry.id   AF-A0A0D3J1B3-F1
#
_cell.length_a   1.000
_cell.length_b   1.000
_cell.length_c   1.000
_cell.angle_alpha   90.00
_cell.angle_beta   90.00
_cell.angle_gamma   90.00
#
_symmetry.space_group_name_H-M   'P 1'
#
loop_
_entity.id
_entity.type
_entity.pdbx_description
1 polymer ?
#
loop_
_entity_poly.entity_id
_entity_poly.type
_entity_poly.pdbx_seq_one_letter_code
_entity_poly.pdbx_strand_id
1 'polypeptide(L)'
;MRDGVEYDFRSLVADCVQDGGRRPPLLPSAFAAELEMKSFTNGKDDKPLVKRLYEAAFEEQFGKATELIYNSLGWGDAEAAQLAEVLASGAAPRLEDLTLNGNKIGDEGWKALAAALGKEGAVPRLETLHLNRNEIGDEGYKELWVGYKNKEQPELVAVCKERGIGLY
;
A
#
# COMPACT_ATOMS: atom_id res chain seq x y z
N MET A 1 4.60 -21.66 -9.53
CA MET A 1 5.91 -22.28 -9.27
C MET A 1 6.65 -22.31 -10.60
N ARG A 2 7.91 -21.88 -10.62
CA ARG A 2 8.74 -21.92 -11.83
C ARG A 2 9.16 -23.37 -12.09
N ASP A 3 9.07 -23.83 -13.34
CA ASP A 3 9.43 -25.19 -13.71
C ASP A 3 10.90 -25.47 -13.37
N GLY A 4 11.15 -26.61 -12.72
CA GLY A 4 12.50 -27.07 -12.36
C GLY A 4 13.12 -26.47 -11.10
N VAL A 5 12.37 -25.69 -10.31
CA VAL A 5 12.84 -25.15 -9.03
C VAL A 5 12.24 -25.95 -7.87
N GLU A 6 13.08 -26.51 -7.01
CA GLU A 6 12.64 -27.11 -5.74
C GLU A 6 12.27 -25.98 -4.77
N TYR A 7 11.00 -25.92 -4.38
CA TYR A 7 10.48 -24.92 -3.46
C TYR A 7 10.44 -25.48 -2.03
N ASP A 8 11.19 -24.85 -1.14
CA ASP A 8 10.92 -24.90 0.30
C ASP A 8 9.99 -23.74 0.73
N PHE A 9 9.52 -23.76 1.98
CA PHE A 9 8.66 -22.70 2.50
C PHE A 9 9.30 -21.30 2.36
N ARG A 10 10.61 -21.18 2.56
CA ARG A 10 11.30 -19.89 2.55
C ARG A 10 11.45 -19.32 1.15
N SER A 11 11.76 -20.15 0.17
CA SER A 11 11.85 -19.81 -1.25
C SER A 11 10.49 -19.47 -1.84
N LEU A 12 9.41 -20.12 -1.40
CA LEU A 12 8.05 -19.73 -1.80
C LEU A 12 7.69 -18.35 -1.23
N VAL A 13 7.96 -18.09 0.05
CA VAL A 13 7.73 -16.77 0.65
C VAL A 13 8.60 -15.72 -0.04
N ALA A 14 9.87 -16.01 -0.32
CA ALA A 14 10.78 -15.11 -1.02
C ALA A 14 10.26 -14.75 -2.41
N ASP A 15 9.81 -15.73 -3.20
CA ASP A 15 9.19 -15.49 -4.51
C ASP A 15 7.89 -14.68 -4.40
N CYS A 16 7.11 -14.88 -3.35
CA CYS A 16 5.87 -14.12 -3.11
C CYS A 16 6.12 -12.65 -2.71
N VAL A 17 7.31 -12.31 -2.20
CA VAL A 17 7.65 -10.93 -1.81
C VAL A 17 8.61 -10.25 -2.78
N GLN A 18 9.25 -10.99 -3.69
CA GLN A 18 10.14 -10.41 -4.72
C GLN A 18 9.35 -9.77 -5.87
N ASP A 19 9.90 -8.70 -6.43
CA ASP A 19 9.47 -8.05 -7.69
C ASP A 19 7.95 -7.77 -7.82
N GLY A 20 7.32 -7.26 -6.77
CA GLY A 20 5.90 -6.88 -6.77
C GLY A 20 4.95 -8.05 -6.50
N GLY A 21 5.46 -9.20 -6.06
CA GLY A 21 4.67 -10.43 -5.85
C GLY A 21 3.47 -10.25 -4.91
N ARG A 22 3.64 -9.49 -3.81
CA ARG A 22 2.53 -9.07 -2.94
C ARG A 22 2.06 -7.69 -3.36
N ARG A 23 0.89 -7.62 -3.99
CA ARG A 23 0.28 -6.34 -4.41
C ARG A 23 -0.24 -5.53 -3.21
N PRO A 24 -0.40 -4.21 -3.38
CA PRO A 24 -1.17 -3.38 -2.45
C PRO A 24 -2.61 -3.89 -2.31
N PRO A 25 -3.30 -3.52 -1.21
CA PRO A 25 -4.72 -3.77 -1.07
C PRO A 25 -5.50 -3.18 -2.25
N LEU A 26 -6.59 -3.82 -2.65
CA LEU A 26 -7.50 -3.32 -3.69
C LEU A 26 -8.81 -2.89 -3.03
N LEU A 27 -9.33 -1.72 -3.43
CA LEU A 27 -10.70 -1.36 -3.09
C LEU A 27 -11.67 -2.44 -3.61
N PRO A 28 -12.78 -2.71 -2.91
CA PRO A 28 -13.79 -3.69 -3.36
C PRO A 28 -14.27 -3.44 -4.79
N SER A 29 -14.39 -2.17 -5.21
CA SER A 29 -14.76 -1.79 -6.58
C SER A 29 -13.69 -2.16 -7.61
N ALA A 30 -12.41 -1.91 -7.31
CA ALA A 30 -11.29 -2.25 -8.18
C ALA A 30 -11.15 -3.78 -8.31
N PHE A 31 -11.25 -4.50 -7.19
CA PHE A 31 -11.26 -5.97 -7.19
C PHE A 31 -12.43 -6.53 -8.01
N ALA A 32 -13.63 -5.95 -7.87
CA ALA A 32 -14.79 -6.38 -8.65
C ALA A 32 -14.57 -6.18 -10.17
N ALA A 33 -13.91 -5.11 -10.58
CA ALA A 33 -13.56 -4.87 -11.98
C ALA A 33 -12.51 -5.87 -12.49
N GLU A 34 -11.48 -6.18 -11.70
CA GLU A 34 -10.51 -7.22 -12.04
C GLU A 34 -11.19 -8.58 -12.19
N LEU A 35 -12.11 -8.91 -11.29
CA LEU A 35 -12.81 -10.19 -11.28
C LEU A 35 -13.67 -10.39 -12.53
N GLU A 36 -14.20 -9.31 -13.13
CA GLU A 36 -14.99 -9.43 -14.35
C GLU A 36 -14.19 -9.96 -15.54
N MET A 37 -12.91 -9.64 -15.59
CA MET A 37 -11.99 -10.11 -16.63
C MET A 37 -11.49 -11.54 -16.39
N LYS A 38 -11.90 -12.18 -15.28
CA LYS A 38 -11.49 -13.55 -14.94
C LYS A 38 -12.61 -14.55 -15.25
N SER A 39 -12.20 -15.79 -15.50
CA SER A 39 -13.09 -16.94 -15.68
C SER A 39 -12.76 -18.00 -14.63
N PHE A 40 -13.79 -18.56 -14.01
CA PHE A 40 -13.63 -19.68 -13.09
C PHE A 40 -13.69 -21.00 -13.86
N THR A 41 -12.88 -21.97 -13.44
CA THR A 41 -12.81 -23.31 -14.04
C THR A 41 -13.94 -24.23 -13.58
N ASN A 42 -14.73 -23.83 -12.56
CA ASN A 42 -15.79 -24.64 -11.96
C ASN A 42 -17.14 -24.57 -12.72
N GLY A 43 -17.22 -23.80 -13.82
CA GLY A 43 -18.40 -23.68 -14.67
C GLY A 43 -19.59 -22.93 -14.05
N LYS A 44 -19.46 -22.40 -12.83
CA LYS A 44 -20.49 -21.63 -12.13
C LYS A 44 -20.10 -20.15 -12.09
N ASP A 45 -21.08 -19.27 -12.23
CA ASP A 45 -20.85 -17.84 -12.03
C ASP A 45 -20.83 -17.50 -10.53
N ASP A 46 -19.72 -17.84 -9.87
CA ASP A 46 -19.49 -17.52 -8.45
C ASP A 46 -18.95 -16.08 -8.26
N LYS A 47 -18.82 -15.27 -9.31
CA LYS A 47 -18.32 -13.89 -9.22
C LYS A 47 -19.12 -13.05 -8.21
N PRO A 48 -20.47 -13.10 -8.15
CA PRO A 48 -21.22 -12.34 -7.15
C PRO A 48 -20.89 -12.73 -5.71
N LEU A 49 -20.68 -14.04 -5.46
CA LEU A 49 -20.30 -14.55 -4.14
C LEU A 49 -18.89 -14.07 -3.77
N VAL A 50 -17.94 -14.17 -4.69
CA VAL A 50 -16.55 -13.77 -4.45
C VAL A 50 -16.43 -12.27 -4.20
N LYS A 51 -17.15 -11.43 -4.96
CA LYS A 51 -17.22 -9.98 -4.71
C LYS A 51 -17.70 -9.66 -3.31
N ARG A 52 -18.82 -10.29 -2.89
CA ARG A 52 -19.40 -10.08 -1.56
C ARG A 52 -18.46 -10.52 -0.44
N LEU A 53 -17.79 -11.67 -0.62
CA LEU A 53 -16.84 -12.17 0.39
C LEU A 53 -15.60 -11.28 0.49
N TYR A 54 -15.09 -10.81 -0.65
CA TYR A 54 -13.96 -9.87 -0.67
C TYR A 54 -14.31 -8.56 0.02
N GLU A 55 -15.44 -7.94 -0.33
CA GLU A 55 -15.90 -6.69 0.27
C GLU A 55 -16.07 -6.82 1.79
N ALA A 56 -16.75 -7.88 2.24
CA ALA A 56 -16.93 -8.13 3.68
C ALA A 56 -15.59 -8.32 4.41
N ALA A 57 -14.67 -9.10 3.83
CA ALA A 57 -13.35 -9.31 4.42
C ALA A 57 -12.50 -8.04 4.42
N PHE A 58 -12.59 -7.24 3.35
CA PHE A 58 -11.88 -5.96 3.24
C PHE A 58 -12.35 -5.00 4.33
N GLU A 59 -13.65 -4.72 4.43
CA GLU A 59 -14.20 -3.82 5.45
C GLU A 59 -13.91 -4.32 6.87
N GLU A 60 -14.05 -5.63 7.10
CA GLU A 60 -13.85 -6.19 8.43
C GLU A 60 -12.38 -6.21 8.86
N GLN A 61 -11.47 -6.60 7.97
CA GLN A 61 -10.06 -6.84 8.33
C GLN A 61 -9.20 -5.61 8.05
N PHE A 62 -9.34 -5.00 6.87
CA PHE A 62 -8.55 -3.83 6.50
C PHE A 62 -8.96 -2.60 7.32
N GLY A 63 -10.26 -2.39 7.55
CA GLY A 63 -10.76 -1.30 8.39
C GLY A 63 -10.34 -1.38 9.86
N LYS A 64 -9.91 -2.57 10.33
CA LYS A 64 -9.39 -2.80 11.68
C LYS A 64 -7.86 -2.72 11.76
N ALA A 65 -7.15 -2.69 10.63
CA ALA A 65 -5.70 -2.69 10.62
C ALA A 65 -5.14 -1.42 11.24
N THR A 66 -4.27 -1.59 12.23
CA THR A 66 -3.48 -0.51 12.84
C THR A 66 -2.10 -0.40 12.22
N GLU A 67 -1.60 -1.48 11.63
CA GLU A 67 -0.27 -1.53 11.00
C GLU A 67 -0.35 -2.09 9.59
N LEU A 68 0.32 -1.43 8.65
CA LEU A 68 0.52 -1.91 7.29
C LEU A 68 2.02 -2.01 6.98
N ILE A 69 2.50 -3.25 6.87
CA ILE A 69 3.91 -3.56 6.65
C ILE A 69 4.11 -4.12 5.23
N TYR A 70 4.75 -3.31 4.39
CA TYR A 70 5.04 -3.56 2.98
C TYR A 70 6.52 -3.34 2.67
N ASN A 71 7.40 -3.93 3.49
CA ASN A 71 8.84 -3.84 3.30
C ASN A 71 9.32 -4.73 2.15
N SER A 72 10.23 -4.19 1.32
CA SER A 72 10.99 -4.96 0.33
C SER A 72 10.14 -5.81 -0.60
N LEU A 73 9.01 -5.25 -1.04
CA LEU A 73 8.10 -5.91 -1.96
C LEU A 73 8.43 -5.62 -3.42
N GLY A 74 9.44 -4.79 -3.70
CA GLY A 74 9.79 -4.36 -5.04
C GLY A 74 8.74 -3.44 -5.68
N TRP A 75 7.90 -2.79 -4.86
CA TRP A 75 6.87 -1.85 -5.34
C TRP A 75 7.50 -0.65 -6.04
N GLY A 76 6.93 -0.24 -7.16
CA GLY A 76 7.23 1.02 -7.82
C GLY A 76 6.09 2.04 -7.65
N ASP A 77 6.08 3.04 -8.53
CA ASP A 77 5.09 4.11 -8.52
C ASP A 77 3.66 3.62 -8.70
N ALA A 78 3.45 2.57 -9.49
CA ALA A 78 2.12 2.00 -9.74
C ALA A 78 1.50 1.41 -8.47
N GLU A 79 2.29 0.64 -7.71
CA GLU A 79 1.83 0.06 -6.45
C GLU A 79 1.64 1.14 -5.37
N ALA A 80 2.51 2.15 -5.34
CA ALA A 80 2.34 3.30 -4.45
C ALA A 80 1.05 4.08 -4.76
N ALA A 81 0.74 4.29 -6.04
CA ALA A 81 -0.50 4.94 -6.48
C ALA A 81 -1.74 4.12 -6.09
N GLN A 82 -1.71 2.80 -6.26
CA GLN A 82 -2.81 1.94 -5.84
C GLN A 82 -3.03 1.99 -4.33
N LEU A 83 -1.96 1.96 -3.53
CA LEU A 83 -2.07 2.15 -2.08
C LEU A 83 -2.65 3.52 -1.76
N ALA A 84 -2.21 4.58 -2.45
CA ALA A 84 -2.71 5.93 -2.26
C ALA A 84 -4.22 6.03 -2.49
N GLU A 85 -4.76 5.37 -3.52
CA GLU A 85 -6.21 5.32 -3.75
C GLU A 85 -6.97 4.69 -2.59
N VAL A 86 -6.44 3.59 -2.03
CA VAL A 86 -7.03 2.92 -0.87
C VAL A 86 -7.01 3.81 0.38
N LEU A 87 -5.90 4.49 0.64
CA LEU A 87 -5.80 5.41 1.77
C LEU A 87 -6.75 6.60 1.59
N ALA A 88 -6.79 7.18 0.38
CA ALA A 88 -7.65 8.30 0.05
C ALA A 88 -9.15 7.96 0.13
N SER A 89 -9.54 6.68 0.06
CA SER A 89 -10.94 6.28 0.22
C SER A 89 -11.42 6.31 1.66
N GLY A 90 -10.51 6.46 2.64
CA GLY A 90 -10.84 6.36 4.07
C GLY A 90 -11.02 4.93 4.57
N ALA A 91 -10.60 3.92 3.79
CA ALA A 91 -10.71 2.51 4.15
C ALA A 91 -9.81 2.09 5.32
N ALA A 92 -8.85 2.94 5.72
CA ALA A 92 -7.89 2.68 6.78
C ALA A 92 -8.07 3.63 7.99
N PRO A 93 -9.25 3.68 8.64
CA PRO A 93 -9.55 4.67 9.68
C PRO A 93 -8.77 4.46 10.99
N ARG A 94 -8.19 3.28 11.17
CA ARG A 94 -7.43 2.89 12.38
C ARG A 94 -5.94 2.77 12.15
N LEU A 95 -5.46 3.06 10.95
CA LEU A 95 -4.06 2.91 10.62
C LEU A 95 -3.22 3.91 11.42
N GLU A 96 -2.26 3.39 12.17
CA GLU A 96 -1.32 4.10 13.03
C GLU A 96 0.08 4.04 12.40
N ASP A 97 0.49 2.89 11.86
CA ASP A 97 1.81 2.71 11.26
C ASP A 97 1.76 2.22 9.81
N LEU A 98 2.43 2.95 8.91
CA LEU A 98 2.64 2.56 7.52
C LEU A 98 4.13 2.41 7.21
N THR A 99 4.52 1.20 6.79
CA THR A 99 5.92 0.87 6.47
C THR A 99 6.08 0.46 5.02
N LEU A 100 6.84 1.25 4.26
CA LEU A 100 7.12 1.06 2.83
C LEU A 100 8.62 0.93 2.56
N ASN A 101 9.43 0.51 3.53
CA ASN A 101 10.88 0.54 3.37
C ASN A 101 11.36 -0.46 2.31
N GLY A 102 12.44 -0.14 1.61
CA GLY A 102 13.12 -1.08 0.71
C GLY A 102 12.38 -1.37 -0.58
N ASN A 103 11.51 -0.46 -1.02
CA ASN A 103 10.84 -0.54 -2.33
C ASN A 103 11.56 0.35 -3.36
N LYS A 104 10.98 0.49 -4.55
CA LYS A 104 11.49 1.27 -5.68
C LYS A 104 10.52 2.42 -6.00
N ILE A 105 9.92 3.02 -4.97
CA ILE A 105 8.94 4.09 -5.13
C ILE A 105 9.68 5.39 -5.48
N GLY A 106 9.37 5.91 -6.66
CA GLY A 106 9.88 7.14 -7.23
C GLY A 106 8.96 8.35 -6.97
N ASP A 107 9.28 9.47 -7.61
CA ASP A 107 8.61 10.75 -7.36
C ASP A 107 7.10 10.73 -7.63
N GLU A 108 6.63 10.02 -8.66
CA GLU A 108 5.20 9.92 -8.97
C GLU A 108 4.43 9.09 -7.94
N GLY A 109 5.04 8.03 -7.41
CA GLY A 109 4.47 7.26 -6.31
C GLY A 109 4.38 8.09 -5.03
N TRP A 110 5.41 8.89 -4.74
CA TRP A 110 5.39 9.82 -3.60
C TRP A 110 4.35 10.90 -3.74
N LYS A 111 4.18 11.47 -4.93
CA LYS A 111 3.13 12.43 -5.24
C LYS A 111 1.73 11.89 -4.93
N ALA A 112 1.46 10.66 -5.39
CA ALA A 112 0.18 10.00 -5.14
C ALA A 112 -0.05 9.78 -3.63
N LEU A 113 0.96 9.26 -2.92
CA LEU A 113 0.90 9.06 -1.48
C LEU A 113 0.72 10.38 -0.73
N ALA A 114 1.44 11.44 -1.09
CA ALA A 114 1.32 12.76 -0.49
C ALA A 114 -0.10 13.33 -0.63
N ALA A 115 -0.69 13.22 -1.82
CA ALA A 115 -2.06 13.65 -2.08
C ALA A 115 -3.09 12.86 -1.25
N ALA A 116 -2.91 11.54 -1.14
CA ALA A 116 -3.79 10.70 -0.34
C ALA A 116 -3.68 10.97 1.16
N LEU A 117 -2.46 11.11 1.67
CA LEU A 117 -2.19 11.41 3.09
C LEU A 117 -2.65 12.82 3.50
N GLY A 118 -2.61 13.78 2.56
CA GLY A 118 -3.11 15.14 2.76
C GLY A 118 -4.63 15.29 2.62
N LYS A 119 -5.35 14.25 2.17
CA LYS A 119 -6.80 14.28 2.07
C LYS A 119 -7.44 14.17 3.45
N GLU A 120 -8.35 15.08 3.75
CA GLU A 120 -9.08 15.08 5.02
C GLU A 120 -9.81 13.74 5.26
N GLY A 121 -9.64 13.18 6.45
CA GLY A 121 -10.29 11.92 6.86
C GLY A 121 -9.74 10.64 6.23
N ALA A 122 -8.73 10.70 5.36
CA ALA A 122 -8.16 9.52 4.69
C ALA A 122 -7.48 8.55 5.69
N VAL A 123 -6.60 9.09 6.53
CA VAL A 123 -5.85 8.34 7.54
C VAL A 123 -5.80 9.14 8.85
N PRO A 124 -6.91 9.16 9.62
CA PRO A 124 -7.06 10.07 10.75
C PRO A 124 -6.17 9.74 11.95
N ARG A 125 -5.66 8.51 12.05
CA ARG A 125 -4.84 8.02 13.17
C ARG A 125 -3.38 7.73 12.81
N LEU A 126 -2.95 8.05 11.59
CA LEU A 126 -1.59 7.70 11.17
C LEU A 126 -0.58 8.53 11.99
N GLU A 127 0.29 7.82 12.69
CA GLU A 127 1.32 8.36 13.59
C GLU A 127 2.72 8.13 13.04
N THR A 128 2.96 7.02 12.32
CA THR A 128 4.30 6.72 11.79
C THR A 128 4.29 6.37 10.31
N LEU A 129 5.22 6.97 9.58
CA LEU A 129 5.45 6.68 8.16
C LEU A 129 6.93 6.36 7.90
N HIS A 130 7.22 5.12 7.54
CA HIS A 130 8.58 4.65 7.26
C HIS A 130 8.81 4.45 5.76
N LEU A 131 9.75 5.22 5.20
CA LEU A 131 9.95 5.32 3.74
C LEU A 131 11.39 5.06 3.29
N ASN A 132 12.24 4.55 4.17
CA ASN A 132 13.67 4.36 3.91
C ASN A 132 13.90 3.41 2.73
N ARG A 133 15.02 3.54 2.02
CA ARG A 133 15.41 2.63 0.93
C ARG A 133 14.38 2.63 -0.19
N ASN A 134 14.07 3.82 -0.69
CA ASN A 134 13.22 4.05 -1.87
C ASN A 134 13.91 5.01 -2.84
N GLU A 135 13.36 5.15 -4.05
CA GLU A 135 13.96 5.95 -5.13
C GLU A 135 13.43 7.40 -5.14
N ILE A 136 13.46 8.09 -3.99
CA ILE A 136 12.90 9.44 -3.86
C ILE A 136 13.84 10.54 -4.37
N GLY A 137 13.36 11.29 -5.36
CA GLY A 137 13.95 12.53 -5.83
C GLY A 137 13.57 13.74 -4.96
N ASP A 138 14.16 14.89 -5.27
CA ASP A 138 13.94 16.12 -4.48
C ASP A 138 12.48 16.62 -4.60
N GLU A 139 11.84 16.41 -5.76
CA GLU A 139 10.48 16.85 -6.01
C GLU A 139 9.46 15.97 -5.25
N GLY A 140 9.60 14.65 -5.30
CA GLY A 140 8.74 13.73 -4.55
C GLY A 140 8.82 13.97 -3.05
N TYR A 141 10.02 14.29 -2.52
CA TYR A 141 10.20 14.67 -1.12
C TYR A 141 9.45 15.97 -0.76
N LYS A 142 9.57 16.99 -1.61
CA LYS A 142 8.93 18.29 -1.37
C LYS A 142 7.41 18.18 -1.38
N GLU A 143 6.85 17.40 -2.28
CA GLU A 143 5.40 17.16 -2.34
C GLU A 143 4.89 16.42 -1.11
N LEU A 144 5.60 15.37 -0.67
CA LEU A 144 5.30 14.68 0.59
C LEU A 144 5.31 15.63 1.79
N TRP A 145 6.31 16.52 1.85
CA TRP A 145 6.42 17.51 2.92
C TRP A 145 5.29 18.54 2.90
N VAL A 146 4.87 19.00 1.72
CA VAL A 146 3.75 19.95 1.58
C VAL A 146 2.43 19.28 1.95
N GLY A 147 2.18 18.06 1.47
CA GLY A 147 1.00 17.27 1.85
C GLY A 147 0.94 17.03 3.36
N TYR A 148 2.10 16.76 3.98
CA TYR A 148 2.26 16.60 5.42
C TYR A 148 1.93 17.87 6.22
N LYS A 149 2.52 19.02 5.86
CA LYS A 149 2.32 20.29 6.60
C LYS A 149 0.89 20.79 6.61
N ASN A 150 0.11 20.45 5.60
CA ASN A 150 -1.30 20.85 5.51
C ASN A 150 -2.21 20.05 6.45
N LYS A 151 -1.70 18.95 7.02
CA LYS A 151 -2.41 18.16 8.03
C LYS A 151 -2.21 18.85 9.39
N GLU A 152 -3.28 19.27 10.03
CA GLU A 152 -3.28 19.70 11.45
C GLU A 152 -3.05 18.50 12.40
N GLN A 153 -2.12 17.61 12.07
CA GLN A 153 -1.76 16.44 12.86
C GLN A 153 -0.30 16.57 13.31
N PRO A 154 -0.07 17.11 14.51
CA PRO A 154 1.26 17.50 14.96
C PRO A 154 2.20 16.34 15.33
N GLU A 155 1.73 15.09 15.32
CA GLU A 155 2.48 13.93 15.87
C GLU A 155 2.94 12.91 14.81
N LEU A 156 2.65 13.11 13.51
CA LEU A 156 3.00 12.13 12.48
C LEU A 156 4.52 12.16 12.16
N VAL A 157 5.24 11.11 12.53
CA VAL A 157 6.69 10.99 12.32
C VAL A 157 6.98 10.32 10.97
N ALA A 158 7.47 11.09 9.99
CA ALA A 158 8.03 10.55 8.76
C ALA A 158 9.54 10.28 8.93
N VAL A 159 9.96 9.02 8.80
CA VAL A 159 11.37 8.61 8.99
C VAL A 159 12.01 8.26 7.65
N CYS A 160 12.91 9.13 7.17
CA CYS A 160 13.77 8.89 6.00
C CYS A 160 15.26 9.11 6.36
N LYS A 161 15.90 8.05 6.85
CA LYS A 161 17.29 8.02 7.35
C LYS A 161 18.34 8.20 6.24
N GLU A 162 18.01 7.86 5.00
CA GLU A 162 18.98 7.91 3.88
C GLU A 162 19.41 9.31 3.50
N ARG A 163 18.62 10.33 3.87
CA ARG A 163 18.97 11.75 3.71
C ARG A 163 19.29 12.44 5.05
N GLY A 164 19.44 11.68 6.14
CA GLY A 164 19.71 12.25 7.48
C GLY A 164 18.52 13.00 8.09
N ILE A 165 17.30 12.73 7.64
CA ILE A 165 16.09 13.45 8.06
C ILE A 165 15.34 12.59 9.08
N GLY A 166 15.61 12.84 10.36
CA GLY A 166 14.71 12.49 11.46
C GLY A 166 13.88 13.71 11.79
N LEU A 167 12.58 13.69 11.50
CA LEU A 167 11.66 14.67 12.05
C LEU A 167 11.31 14.18 13.46
N TYR A 168 11.93 14.81 14.46
CA TYR A 168 11.58 14.65 15.87
C TYR A 168 10.55 15.70 16.27
#